data_AF-A0A814X5C4-F1
#
_entry.id   AF-A0A814X5C4-F1
#
_cell.length_a   1.000
_cell.length_b   1.000
_cell.length_c   1.000
_cell.angle_alpha   90.00
_cell.angle_beta   90.00
_cell.angle_gamma   90.00
#
_symmetry.space_group_name_H-M   'P 1'
#
loop_
_entity.id
_entity.type
_entity.pdbx_description
1 polymer ?
#
loop_
_entity_poly.entity_id
_entity_poly.type
_entity_poly.pdbx_seq_one_letter_code
_entity_poly.pdbx_strand_id
1 'polypeptide(L)'
;MYAPRAKFERIYIVSPIKVAIIFLTMLHCLFILIAVLTSFWIKTKYGHYGPLYSCIKRIDWKKSSTYPITTECSLNQYLYDNNLLWMPIAALLIILSFIIAFISMIIATLSFIKTSFTARRRYWLCTIILLLFVFLLDCFVIILIPLSHYHHVYYLQWAYGVHCGATLFISVSLITAILTHNTDDIQYVEAIDESSIDK
;
A
#
# COMPACT_ATOMS: atom_id res chain seq x y z
N MET A 1 -51.08 31.63 -17.50
CA MET A 1 -50.56 30.43 -16.80
C MET A 1 -49.04 30.45 -16.92
N TYR A 2 -48.32 30.68 -15.82
CA TYR A 2 -46.87 30.50 -15.77
C TYR A 2 -46.60 29.01 -15.56
N ALA A 3 -45.78 28.40 -16.41
CA ALA A 3 -45.34 27.02 -16.19
C ALA A 3 -44.35 26.99 -15.02
N PRO A 4 -44.52 26.11 -14.02
CA PRO A 4 -43.57 25.96 -12.94
C PRO A 4 -42.20 25.56 -13.50
N ARG A 5 -41.14 26.25 -13.06
CA ARG A 5 -39.77 25.91 -13.45
C ARG A 5 -39.18 25.04 -12.34
N ALA A 6 -39.16 23.73 -12.55
CA ALA A 6 -38.40 22.84 -11.67
C ALA A 6 -36.90 23.11 -11.87
N LYS A 7 -36.20 23.47 -10.80
CA LYS A 7 -34.73 23.56 -10.80
C LYS A 7 -34.18 22.19 -10.43
N PHE A 8 -33.58 21.52 -11.40
CA PHE A 8 -32.92 20.23 -11.20
C PHE A 8 -31.54 20.45 -10.60
N GLU A 9 -31.38 20.13 -9.32
CA GLU A 9 -30.06 20.11 -8.67
C GLU A 9 -29.49 18.68 -8.74
N ARG A 10 -28.30 18.54 -9.33
CA ARG A 10 -27.61 17.25 -9.41
C ARG A 10 -26.71 17.10 -8.19
N ILE A 11 -27.14 16.24 -7.26
CA ILE A 11 -26.33 15.87 -6.09
C ILE A 11 -25.43 14.70 -6.50
N TYR A 12 -24.12 14.93 -6.48
CA TYR A 12 -23.13 13.88 -6.73
C TYR A 12 -22.85 13.14 -5.43
N ILE A 13 -23.45 11.96 -5.25
CA ILE A 13 -23.10 11.08 -4.14
C ILE A 13 -21.83 10.33 -4.51
N VAL A 14 -20.74 10.58 -3.79
CA VAL A 14 -19.51 9.80 -3.93
C VAL A 14 -19.81 8.38 -3.48
N SER A 15 -19.57 7.40 -4.37
CA SER A 15 -19.79 5.99 -4.01
C SER A 15 -18.96 5.61 -2.78
N PRO A 16 -19.59 5.08 -1.71
CA PRO A 16 -18.88 4.71 -0.49
C PRO A 16 -17.80 3.65 -0.75
N ILE A 17 -17.96 2.87 -1.81
CA ILE A 17 -16.99 1.86 -2.25
C ILE A 17 -15.67 2.50 -2.68
N LYS A 18 -15.71 3.64 -3.37
CA LYS A 18 -14.49 4.34 -3.81
C LYS A 18 -13.73 4.94 -2.63
N VAL A 19 -14.45 5.40 -1.60
CA VAL A 19 -13.85 5.85 -0.33
C VAL A 19 -13.18 4.68 0.40
N ALA A 20 -13.84 3.51 0.44
CA ALA A 20 -13.28 2.30 1.02
C ALA A 20 -11.97 1.86 0.32
N ILE A 21 -11.88 1.97 -1.02
CA ILE A 21 -10.65 1.69 -1.78
C ILE A 21 -9.49 2.57 -1.32
N ILE A 22 -9.73 3.88 -1.14
CA ILE A 22 -8.70 4.82 -0.68
C ILE A 22 -8.27 4.47 0.75
N PHE A 23 -9.23 4.15 1.63
CA PHE A 23 -8.95 3.75 3.00
C PHE A 23 -8.10 2.47 3.07
N LEU A 24 -8.45 1.44 2.28
CA LEU A 24 -7.66 0.21 2.19
C LEU A 24 -6.25 0.44 1.62
N THR A 25 -6.13 1.33 0.63
CA THR A 25 -4.83 1.74 0.07
C THR A 25 -3.99 2.49 1.10
N MET A 26 -4.62 3.31 1.96
CA MET A 26 -3.95 3.99 3.08
C MET A 26 -3.42 2.98 4.11
N LEU A 27 -4.22 1.97 4.47
CA LEU A 27 -3.77 0.89 5.36
C LEU A 27 -2.61 0.10 4.78
N HIS A 28 -2.65 -0.21 3.48
CA HIS A 28 -1.53 -0.80 2.77
C HIS A 28 -0.26 0.05 2.91
N CYS A 29 -0.32 1.36 2.62
CA CYS A 29 0.84 2.25 2.78
C CYS A 29 1.38 2.27 4.22
N LEU A 30 0.50 2.28 5.22
CA LEU A 30 0.88 2.26 6.63
C LEU A 30 1.59 0.96 7.01
N PHE A 31 1.10 -0.19 6.55
CA PHE A 31 1.73 -1.49 6.81
C PHE A 31 3.05 -1.66 6.07
N ILE A 32 3.15 -1.20 4.82
CA ILE A 32 4.42 -1.18 4.10
C ILE A 32 5.44 -0.29 4.81
N LEU A 33 5.04 0.89 5.30
CA LEU A 33 5.93 1.77 6.05
C LEU A 33 6.47 1.08 7.31
N ILE A 34 5.60 0.44 8.10
CA ILE A 34 6.01 -0.33 9.28
C ILE A 34 6.96 -1.45 8.88
N ALA A 35 6.64 -2.19 7.82
CA ALA A 35 7.45 -3.29 7.33
C ALA A 35 8.83 -2.81 6.85
N VAL A 36 8.93 -1.69 6.14
CA VAL A 36 10.22 -1.15 5.68
C VAL A 36 11.13 -0.70 6.83
N LEU A 37 10.54 -0.10 7.88
CA LEU A 37 11.28 0.45 9.01
C LEU A 37 11.76 -0.61 10.01
N THR A 38 11.22 -1.82 9.97
CA THR A 38 11.58 -2.90 10.91
C THR A 38 12.69 -3.82 10.37
N SER A 39 13.56 -4.27 11.28
CA SER A 39 14.60 -5.26 10.99
C SER A 39 14.12 -6.71 11.10
N PHE A 40 12.86 -6.93 11.47
CA PHE A 40 12.31 -8.26 11.76
C PHE A 40 11.63 -8.90 10.54
N TRP A 41 12.34 -9.04 9.41
CA TRP A 41 11.85 -9.81 8.26
C TRP A 41 12.36 -11.23 8.25
N ILE A 42 13.68 -11.36 8.41
CA ILE A 42 14.37 -12.64 8.36
C ILE A 42 15.22 -12.76 9.61
N LYS A 43 15.06 -13.88 10.32
CA LYS A 43 15.92 -14.25 11.44
C LYS A 43 16.88 -15.35 11.00
N THR A 44 18.14 -15.13 11.30
CA THR A 44 19.24 -16.09 11.12
C THR A 44 19.83 -16.49 12.47
N LYS A 45 20.84 -17.36 12.45
CA LYS A 45 21.69 -17.63 13.62
C LYS A 45 22.46 -16.38 14.08
N TYR A 46 22.82 -15.49 13.16
CA TYR A 46 23.69 -14.34 13.41
C TYR A 46 22.94 -13.07 13.78
N GLY A 47 21.64 -12.98 13.48
CA GLY A 47 20.89 -11.75 13.70
C GLY A 47 19.55 -11.69 12.97
N HIS A 48 19.04 -10.47 12.89
CA HIS A 48 17.80 -10.11 12.22
C HIS A 48 18.09 -9.16 11.06
N TYR A 49 17.48 -9.41 9.92
CA TYR A 49 17.65 -8.61 8.71
C TYR A 49 16.29 -8.09 8.26
N GLY A 50 16.22 -6.79 8.02
CA GLY A 50 15.11 -6.12 7.34
C GLY A 50 15.59 -5.34 6.11
N PRO A 51 14.66 -4.69 5.40
CA PRO A 51 14.93 -3.99 4.14
C PRO A 51 15.95 -2.87 4.29
N LEU A 52 15.85 -2.07 5.35
CA LEU A 52 16.74 -0.93 5.61
C LEU A 52 17.77 -1.20 6.71
N TYR A 53 17.35 -1.91 7.75
CA TYR A 53 18.15 -2.13 8.95
C TYR A 53 18.49 -3.61 9.13
N SER A 54 19.74 -3.87 9.49
CA SER A 54 20.21 -5.19 9.91
C SER A 54 20.79 -5.10 11.31
N CYS A 55 20.40 -6.05 12.16
CA CYS A 55 20.86 -6.14 13.54
C CYS A 55 21.59 -7.47 13.72
N ILE A 56 22.91 -7.40 13.95
CA ILE A 56 23.79 -8.57 14.08
C ILE A 56 24.14 -8.74 15.56
N LYS A 57 24.10 -10.00 16.03
CA LYS A 57 24.56 -10.39 17.36
C LYS A 57 26.07 -10.62 17.29
N ARG A 58 26.85 -9.76 17.96
CA ARG A 58 28.30 -9.91 18.05
C ARG A 58 28.68 -10.44 19.42
N ILE A 59 29.56 -11.43 19.47
CA ILE A 59 30.14 -11.93 20.72
C ILE A 59 31.33 -11.03 21.04
N ASP A 60 31.23 -10.27 22.12
CA ASP A 60 32.23 -9.30 22.51
C ASP A 60 33.28 -9.97 23.41
N TRP A 61 34.33 -10.53 22.79
CA TRP A 61 35.37 -11.33 23.48
C TRP A 61 36.25 -10.51 24.46
N LYS A 62 36.13 -9.18 24.46
CA LYS A 62 36.92 -8.29 25.33
C LYS A 62 36.39 -8.15 26.76
N LYS A 63 35.13 -8.52 27.05
CA LYS A 63 34.55 -8.44 28.41
C LYS A 63 34.50 -9.83 29.05
N SER A 64 35.61 -10.19 29.72
CA SER A 64 35.72 -11.38 30.56
C SER A 64 34.88 -11.20 31.84
N SER A 65 33.72 -11.85 31.90
CA SER A 65 33.15 -12.48 33.12
C SER A 65 31.68 -12.86 32.94
N THR A 66 30.94 -12.21 32.04
CA THR A 66 29.53 -12.56 31.74
C THR A 66 29.25 -12.17 30.30
N TYR A 67 29.26 -13.12 29.35
CA TYR A 67 29.17 -12.84 27.90
C TYR A 67 27.93 -11.99 27.55
N PRO A 68 28.03 -10.66 27.41
CA PRO A 68 26.88 -9.86 27.02
C PRO A 68 26.80 -9.94 25.50
N ILE A 69 25.75 -10.58 24.98
CA ILE A 69 25.47 -10.57 23.55
C ILE A 69 25.08 -9.14 23.19
N THR A 70 26.01 -8.37 22.60
CA THR A 70 25.71 -7.03 22.10
C THR A 70 25.04 -7.15 20.74
N THR A 71 23.94 -6.42 20.57
CA THR A 71 23.23 -6.34 19.29
C THR A 71 23.58 -5.01 18.65
N GLU A 72 24.36 -5.06 17.58
CA GLU A 72 24.72 -3.88 16.81
C GLU A 72 23.74 -3.79 15.63
N CYS A 73 22.93 -2.72 15.61
CA CYS A 73 22.06 -2.42 14.48
C CYS A 73 22.72 -1.33 13.65
N SER A 74 22.86 -1.58 12.35
CA SER A 74 23.33 -0.57 11.42
C SER A 74 22.48 -0.52 10.15
N LEU A 75 22.47 0.65 9.53
CA LEU A 75 21.81 0.89 8.26
C LEU A 75 22.75 0.43 7.13
N ASN A 76 22.22 -0.32 6.16
CA ASN A 76 22.95 -0.81 4.98
C ASN A 76 24.10 -1.82 5.22
N GLN A 77 24.14 -2.53 6.35
CA GLN A 77 25.17 -3.57 6.56
C GLN A 77 25.06 -4.77 5.61
N TYR A 78 23.90 -4.96 4.96
CA TYR A 78 23.66 -6.03 3.99
C TYR A 78 24.53 -5.91 2.73
N LEU A 79 25.12 -4.74 2.44
CA LEU A 79 26.02 -4.55 1.28
C LEU A 79 27.34 -5.33 1.40
N TYR A 80 27.72 -5.74 2.60
CA TYR A 80 28.98 -6.44 2.85
C TYR A 80 28.88 -7.97 2.82
N ASP A 81 27.66 -8.53 2.84
CA ASP A 81 27.46 -9.98 2.76
C ASP A 81 26.93 -10.35 1.37
N ASN A 82 27.82 -10.83 0.50
CA ASN A 82 27.51 -11.19 -0.89
C ASN A 82 26.39 -12.22 -1.03
N ASN A 83 26.07 -12.96 0.03
CA ASN A 83 24.99 -13.93 0.04
C ASN A 83 23.59 -13.31 0.24
N LEU A 84 23.51 -12.01 0.56
CA LEU A 84 22.28 -11.28 0.89
C LEU A 84 21.89 -10.21 -0.13
N LEU A 85 22.42 -10.28 -1.36
CA LEU A 85 22.14 -9.34 -2.46
C LEU A 85 20.65 -9.20 -2.83
N TRP A 86 19.80 -10.16 -2.44
CA TRP A 86 18.36 -10.10 -2.70
C TRP A 86 17.62 -9.12 -1.80
N MET A 87 18.13 -8.87 -0.59
CA MET A 87 17.50 -7.97 0.38
C MET A 87 17.44 -6.50 -0.09
N PRO A 88 18.51 -5.90 -0.65
CA PRO A 88 18.41 -4.55 -1.21
C PRO A 88 17.44 -4.44 -2.39
N ILE A 89 17.36 -5.48 -3.23
CA ILE A 89 16.42 -5.51 -4.35
C ILE A 89 14.99 -5.51 -3.82
N ALA A 90 14.69 -6.36 -2.84
CA ALA A 90 13.40 -6.38 -2.17
C ALA A 90 13.08 -5.02 -1.51
N ALA A 91 14.06 -4.42 -0.83
CA ALA A 91 13.90 -3.10 -0.20
C ALA A 91 13.54 -2.01 -1.22
N LEU A 92 14.26 -1.96 -2.34
CA LEU A 92 14.01 -1.00 -3.42
C LEU A 92 12.61 -1.19 -4.01
N LEU A 93 12.20 -2.44 -4.25
CA LEU A 93 10.88 -2.75 -4.80
C LEU A 93 9.75 -2.39 -3.83
N ILE A 94 9.92 -2.63 -2.54
CA ILE A 94 8.93 -2.26 -1.52
C ILE A 94 8.81 -0.73 -1.40
N ILE A 95 9.93 -0.01 -1.42
CA ILE A 95 9.93 1.47 -1.39
C ILE A 95 9.25 2.01 -2.66
N LEU A 96 9.54 1.43 -3.82
CA LEU A 96 8.89 1.79 -5.08
C LEU A 96 7.37 1.52 -5.01
N SER A 97 6.98 0.34 -4.49
CA SER A 97 5.58 -0.05 -4.24
C SER A 97 4.87 1.00 -3.38
N PHE A 98 5.49 1.43 -2.28
CA PHE A 98 4.97 2.48 -1.39
C PHE A 98 4.76 3.82 -2.12
N ILE A 99 5.75 4.28 -2.89
CA ILE A 99 5.67 5.55 -3.63
C ILE A 99 4.52 5.51 -4.65
N ILE A 100 4.40 4.41 -5.40
CA ILE A 100 3.36 4.26 -6.42
C ILE A 100 1.98 4.14 -5.78
N ALA A 101 1.84 3.42 -4.66
CA ALA A 101 0.60 3.35 -3.90
C ALA A 101 0.17 4.72 -3.38
N PHE A 102 1.10 5.53 -2.90
CA PHE A 102 0.84 6.90 -2.46
C PHE A 102 0.40 7.80 -3.63
N ILE A 103 1.05 7.73 -4.78
CA ILE A 103 0.64 8.45 -6.00
C ILE A 103 -0.76 8.00 -6.46
N SER A 104 -1.04 6.70 -6.43
CA SER A 104 -2.35 6.14 -6.76
C SER A 104 -3.46 6.69 -5.86
N MET A 105 -3.18 6.83 -4.56
CA MET A 105 -4.08 7.45 -3.59
C MET A 105 -4.39 8.91 -3.92
N ILE A 106 -3.37 9.71 -4.28
CA ILE A 106 -3.56 11.10 -4.69
C ILE A 106 -4.39 11.18 -5.98
N ILE A 107 -4.12 10.32 -6.95
CA ILE A 107 -4.89 10.30 -8.21
C ILE A 107 -6.34 9.90 -7.96
N ALA A 108 -6.58 8.92 -7.08
CA ALA A 108 -7.92 8.50 -6.69
C ALA A 108 -8.71 9.64 -6.01
N THR A 109 -8.07 10.41 -5.12
CA THR A 109 -8.72 11.55 -4.46
C THR A 109 -8.99 12.70 -5.44
N LEU A 110 -8.04 13.00 -6.33
CA LEU A 110 -8.22 14.00 -7.40
C LEU A 110 -9.36 13.63 -8.35
N SER A 111 -9.61 12.34 -8.59
CA SER A 111 -10.72 11.85 -9.40
C SER A 111 -12.08 12.35 -8.90
N PHE A 112 -12.26 12.43 -7.57
CA PHE A 112 -13.51 12.94 -6.98
C PHE A 112 -13.73 14.43 -7.17
N ILE A 113 -12.65 15.22 -7.19
CA ILE A 113 -12.73 16.68 -7.31
C ILE A 113 -13.13 17.09 -8.74
N LYS A 114 -12.84 16.23 -9.74
CA LYS A 114 -13.15 16.55 -11.14
C LYS A 114 -14.66 16.45 -11.39
N THR A 115 -15.21 17.54 -11.94
CA THR A 115 -16.61 17.66 -12.36
C THR A 115 -16.90 16.96 -13.69
N SER A 116 -15.91 16.87 -14.59
CA SER A 116 -16.10 16.24 -15.89
C SER A 116 -16.00 14.72 -15.79
N PHE A 117 -17.04 14.04 -16.30
CA PHE A 117 -17.16 12.58 -16.29
C PHE A 117 -15.99 11.90 -17.01
N THR A 118 -15.61 12.39 -18.19
CA THR A 118 -14.51 11.83 -18.99
C THR A 118 -13.16 11.92 -18.26
N ALA A 119 -12.89 13.03 -17.54
CA ALA A 119 -11.66 13.17 -16.78
C ALA A 119 -11.65 12.22 -15.57
N ARG A 120 -12.74 12.19 -14.78
CA ARG A 120 -12.89 11.28 -13.64
C ARG A 120 -12.64 9.82 -14.05
N ARG A 121 -13.23 9.38 -15.16
CA ARG A 121 -13.03 8.03 -15.69
C ARG A 121 -11.57 7.75 -16.05
N ARG A 122 -10.87 8.70 -16.69
CA ARG A 122 -9.44 8.56 -17.01
C ARG A 122 -8.58 8.47 -15.75
N TYR A 123 -8.79 9.34 -14.76
CA TYR A 123 -8.06 9.29 -13.50
C TYR A 123 -8.31 7.98 -12.75
N TRP A 124 -9.56 7.50 -12.72
CA TRP A 124 -9.90 6.22 -12.10
C TRP A 124 -9.23 5.03 -12.79
N LEU A 125 -9.20 5.02 -14.13
CA LEU A 125 -8.49 4.00 -14.89
C LEU A 125 -6.98 4.05 -14.62
N CYS A 126 -6.38 5.24 -14.51
CA CYS A 126 -4.99 5.39 -14.07
C CYS A 126 -4.77 4.81 -12.67
N THR A 127 -5.66 5.09 -11.70
CA THR A 127 -5.60 4.48 -10.35
C THR A 127 -5.61 2.96 -10.43
N ILE A 128 -6.49 2.35 -11.23
CA ILE A 128 -6.55 0.89 -11.39
C ILE A 128 -5.23 0.33 -11.92
N ILE A 129 -4.64 0.96 -12.95
CA ILE A 129 -3.36 0.53 -13.52
C ILE A 129 -2.23 0.63 -12.48
N LEU A 130 -2.19 1.72 -11.71
CA LEU A 130 -1.18 1.89 -10.66
C LEU A 130 -1.36 0.86 -9.54
N LEU A 131 -2.59 0.60 -9.10
CA LEU A 131 -2.89 -0.43 -8.09
C LEU A 131 -2.49 -1.83 -8.59
N LEU A 132 -2.72 -2.14 -9.86
CA LEU A 132 -2.26 -3.39 -10.47
C LEU A 132 -0.74 -3.51 -10.43
N PHE A 133 -0.02 -2.43 -10.75
CA PHE A 133 1.43 -2.43 -10.72
C PHE A 133 1.98 -2.63 -9.30
N VAL A 134 1.41 -1.94 -8.30
CA VAL A 134 1.74 -2.13 -6.87
C VAL A 134 1.52 -3.58 -6.44
N PHE A 135 0.37 -4.15 -6.79
CA PHE A 135 0.06 -5.54 -6.49
C PHE A 135 1.09 -6.53 -7.08
N LEU A 136 1.48 -6.33 -8.33
CA LEU A 136 2.49 -7.19 -8.99
C LEU A 136 3.87 -7.07 -8.33
N LEU A 137 4.30 -5.86 -7.96
CA LEU A 137 5.56 -5.64 -7.24
C LEU A 137 5.56 -6.36 -5.88
N ASP A 138 4.48 -6.22 -5.14
CA ASP A 138 4.30 -6.88 -3.84
C ASP A 138 4.34 -8.41 -3.96
N CYS A 139 3.59 -8.97 -4.91
CA CYS A 139 3.61 -10.41 -5.16
C CYS A 139 5.00 -10.90 -5.54
N PHE A 140 5.72 -10.14 -6.36
CA PHE A 140 7.09 -10.49 -6.73
C PHE A 140 8.01 -10.55 -5.52
N VAL A 141 7.95 -9.57 -4.61
CA VAL A 141 8.76 -9.56 -3.38
C VAL A 141 8.39 -10.72 -2.44
N ILE A 142 7.08 -10.98 -2.26
CA ILE A 142 6.58 -12.08 -1.42
C ILE A 142 7.10 -13.43 -1.90
N ILE A 143 7.21 -13.64 -3.21
CA ILE A 143 7.73 -14.88 -3.82
C ILE A 143 9.26 -14.92 -3.79
N LEU A 144 9.92 -13.78 -4.07
CA LEU A 144 11.38 -13.70 -4.19
C LEU A 144 12.09 -14.06 -2.88
N ILE A 145 11.60 -13.55 -1.75
CA ILE A 145 12.24 -13.72 -0.42
C ILE A 145 12.38 -15.20 -0.03
N PRO A 146 11.30 -16.02 0.01
CA PRO A 146 11.42 -17.44 0.35
C PRO A 146 12.19 -18.23 -0.70
N LEU A 147 12.04 -17.88 -2.00
CA LEU A 147 12.74 -18.57 -3.08
C LEU A 147 14.26 -18.40 -2.98
N SER A 148 14.75 -17.20 -2.67
CA SER A 148 16.18 -16.94 -2.59
C SER A 148 16.85 -17.57 -1.36
N HIS A 149 16.07 -17.94 -0.35
CA HIS A 149 16.55 -18.44 0.95
C HIS A 149 16.28 -19.95 1.14
N TYR A 150 15.80 -20.66 0.12
CA TYR A 150 15.41 -22.06 0.18
C TYR A 150 16.52 -23.01 0.70
N HIS A 151 17.80 -22.62 0.57
CA HIS A 151 18.94 -23.47 0.91
C HIS A 151 19.61 -23.24 2.27
N HIS A 152 19.26 -22.20 3.05
CA HIS A 152 19.77 -22.08 4.42
C HIS A 152 18.68 -21.96 5.48
N VAL A 153 19.06 -22.18 6.75
CA VAL A 153 18.15 -22.16 7.89
C VAL A 153 17.78 -20.71 8.22
N TYR A 154 16.72 -20.22 7.58
CA TYR A 154 16.13 -18.90 7.83
C TYR A 154 14.72 -19.04 8.41
N TYR A 155 14.37 -18.14 9.31
CA TYR A 155 13.01 -18.06 9.86
C TYR A 155 12.40 -16.73 9.45
N LEU A 156 11.31 -16.79 8.67
CA LEU A 156 10.49 -15.63 8.37
C LEU A 156 9.90 -15.08 9.68
N GLN A 157 9.97 -13.78 9.83
CA GLN A 157 9.50 -13.05 11.02
C GLN A 157 8.21 -12.30 10.69
N TRP A 158 7.62 -11.67 11.71
CA TRP A 158 6.30 -11.05 11.63
C TRP A 158 6.20 -9.95 10.56
N ALA A 159 7.28 -9.22 10.25
CA ALA A 159 7.22 -8.14 9.27
C ALA A 159 6.91 -8.64 7.84
N TYR A 160 7.40 -9.85 7.50
CA TYR A 160 7.02 -10.51 6.26
C TYR A 160 5.51 -10.81 6.22
N GLY A 161 4.94 -11.25 7.35
CA GLY A 161 3.50 -11.43 7.50
C GLY A 161 2.71 -10.13 7.38
N VAL A 162 3.24 -9.02 7.92
CA VAL A 162 2.65 -7.68 7.76
C VAL A 162 2.66 -7.24 6.30
N HIS A 163 3.74 -7.50 5.55
CA HIS A 163 3.78 -7.24 4.10
C HIS A 163 2.73 -8.07 3.36
N CYS A 164 2.62 -9.38 3.66
CA CYS A 164 1.56 -10.23 3.08
C CYS A 164 0.16 -9.67 3.35
N GLY A 165 -0.10 -9.20 4.57
CA GLY A 165 -1.37 -8.54 4.93
C GLY A 165 -1.60 -7.23 4.17
N ALA A 166 -0.56 -6.42 3.99
CA ALA A 166 -0.63 -5.21 3.17
C ALA A 166 -1.00 -5.53 1.71
N THR A 167 -0.45 -6.62 1.16
CA THR A 167 -0.77 -7.08 -0.19
C THR A 167 -2.21 -7.60 -0.31
N LEU A 168 -2.77 -8.17 0.76
CA LEU A 168 -4.21 -8.50 0.77
C LEU A 168 -5.06 -7.24 0.64
N PHE A 169 -4.75 -6.15 1.37
CA PHE A 169 -5.50 -4.90 1.24
C PHE A 169 -5.41 -4.30 -0.16
N ILE A 170 -4.22 -4.29 -0.78
CA ILE A 170 -4.10 -3.78 -2.15
C ILE A 170 -4.84 -4.67 -3.16
N SER A 171 -4.86 -5.99 -2.96
CA SER A 171 -5.59 -6.92 -3.83
C SER A 171 -7.11 -6.68 -3.78
N VAL A 172 -7.67 -6.49 -2.58
CA VAL A 172 -9.09 -6.17 -2.39
C VAL A 172 -9.41 -4.80 -3.00
N SER A 173 -8.55 -3.81 -2.77
CA SER A 173 -8.68 -2.48 -3.39
C SER A 173 -8.71 -2.57 -4.92
N LEU A 174 -7.80 -3.35 -5.51
CA LEU A 174 -7.70 -3.53 -6.95
C LEU A 174 -8.95 -4.20 -7.54
N ILE A 175 -9.37 -5.33 -6.97
CA ILE A 175 -10.56 -6.07 -7.43
C ILE A 175 -11.79 -5.16 -7.33
N THR A 176 -11.96 -4.47 -6.21
CA THR A 176 -13.08 -3.56 -5.99
C THR A 176 -13.04 -2.38 -6.96
N ALA A 177 -11.86 -1.83 -7.26
CA ALA A 177 -11.70 -0.74 -8.24
C ALA A 177 -12.06 -1.18 -9.66
N ILE A 178 -11.73 -2.41 -10.04
CA ILE A 178 -12.11 -3.01 -11.34
C ILE A 178 -13.62 -3.20 -11.42
N LEU A 179 -14.22 -3.80 -10.37
CA LEU A 179 -15.68 -4.03 -10.32
C LEU A 179 -16.46 -2.71 -10.38
N THR A 180 -15.94 -1.66 -9.76
CA THR A 180 -16.57 -0.32 -9.74
C THR A 180 -16.22 0.56 -10.92
N HIS A 181 -15.34 0.12 -11.84
CA HIS A 181 -14.93 0.92 -12.99
C HIS A 181 -16.11 1.25 -13.93
N ASN A 182 -17.05 0.30 -14.08
CA ASN A 182 -18.20 0.42 -14.98
C ASN A 182 -19.50 0.81 -14.26
N THR A 183 -19.52 0.81 -12.93
CA THR A 183 -20.68 1.30 -12.18
C THR A 183 -20.62 2.82 -12.16
N ASP A 184 -21.48 3.47 -12.94
CA ASP A 184 -21.62 4.92 -12.93
C ASP A 184 -21.98 5.42 -11.52
N ASP A 185 -21.39 6.55 -11.12
CA ASP A 185 -21.82 7.26 -9.91
C ASP A 185 -23.31 7.57 -10.07
N ILE A 186 -24.16 7.06 -9.19
CA ILE A 186 -25.61 7.21 -9.27
C ILE A 186 -25.93 8.71 -9.21
N GLN A 187 -26.37 9.28 -10.33
CA GLN A 187 -26.81 10.67 -10.40
C GLN A 187 -28.25 10.74 -9.92
N TYR A 188 -28.47 11.18 -8.68
CA TYR A 188 -29.80 11.55 -8.23
C TYR A 188 -30.11 12.95 -8.76
N VAL A 189 -31.24 13.08 -9.45
CA VAL A 189 -31.80 14.35 -9.88
C VAL A 189 -32.92 14.68 -8.90
N GLU A 190 -32.68 15.62 -8.00
CA GLU A 190 -33.75 16.14 -7.15
C GLU A 190 -34.52 17.21 -7.92
N ALA A 191 -35.84 17.01 -8.06
CA ALA A 191 -36.74 18.02 -8.58
C ALA A 191 -37.19 18.91 -7.41
N ILE A 192 -36.65 20.12 -7.33
CA ILE A 192 -37.11 21.11 -6.36
C ILE A 192 -38.33 21.80 -6.97
N ASP A 193 -39.51 21.52 -6.41
CA ASP A 193 -40.75 22.22 -6.74
C ASP A 193 -40.76 23.59 -6.02
N GLU A 194 -40.60 24.69 -6.76
CA GLU A 194 -40.63 26.06 -6.21
C GLU A 194 -41.97 26.44 -5.58
N SER A 195 -43.02 25.63 -5.77
CA SER A 195 -44.35 25.88 -5.19
C SER A 195 -44.42 25.77 -3.66
N SER A 196 -43.39 25.24 -2.99
CA SER A 196 -43.35 25.11 -1.53
C SER A 196 -42.59 26.22 -0.80
N ILE A 197 -41.96 27.17 -1.51
CA ILE A 197 -41.13 28.24 -0.90
C ILE A 197 -41.95 29.51 -0.57
N ASP A 198 -43.13 29.69 -1.17
CA ASP A 198 -43.99 30.87 -0.96
C ASP A 198 -45.04 30.69 0.17
N LYS A 199 -44.69 30.00 1.28
CA LYS A 199 -45.56 29.94 2.48
C LYS A 199 -44.87 30.47 3.74
#